data_AF-A0A1G1GDK3-F1
#
_entry.id   AF-A0A1G1GDK3-F1
#
_cell.length_a   1.000
_cell.length_b   1.000
_cell.length_c   1.000
_cell.angle_alpha   90.00
_cell.angle_beta   90.00
_cell.angle_gamma   90.00
#
_symmetry.space_group_name_H-M   'P 1'
#
loop_
_entity.id
_entity.type
_entity.pdbx_description
1 polymer ?
#
loop_
_entity_poly.entity_id
_entity_poly.type
_entity_poly.pdbx_seq_one_letter_code
_entity_poly.pdbx_strand_id
1 'polypeptide(L)'
;MPHDGLMVETELGPVAGPRQRARLHLRGGKRRLRQGKTAAGIVTLYDAVTAAMEAYAASGERRLRTGPGENLTNEKVLYRVLVRSAVLDGRFDFDRFDLLTEKALSGEIEPFDYGPVLAGVESVLTQLGVIPFDEGQLPREDPKTF
;
A
#
# COMPACT_ATOMS: atom_id res chain seq x y z
N MET A 1 -11.98 -8.86 0.36
CA MET A 1 -10.54 -8.56 0.60
C MET A 1 -10.05 -9.35 1.81
N PRO A 2 -8.74 -9.53 2.09
CA PRO A 2 -8.26 -10.33 3.22
C PRO A 2 -8.60 -9.80 4.62
N HIS A 3 -9.36 -8.70 4.70
CA HIS A 3 -9.83 -8.05 5.91
C HIS A 3 -11.36 -7.89 5.96
N ASP A 4 -12.13 -8.57 5.10
CA ASP A 4 -13.60 -8.53 5.16
C ASP A 4 -14.07 -8.94 6.57
N GLY A 5 -14.66 -8.00 7.30
CA GLY A 5 -15.12 -8.18 8.68
C GLY A 5 -14.12 -7.79 9.79
N LEU A 6 -12.89 -7.37 9.47
CA LEU A 6 -11.90 -6.92 10.48
C LEU A 6 -11.96 -5.41 10.78
N MET A 7 -12.59 -4.62 9.91
CA MET A 7 -12.85 -3.20 10.12
C MET A 7 -14.02 -2.72 9.26
N VAL A 8 -14.73 -1.70 9.73
CA VAL A 8 -15.69 -0.93 8.93
C VAL A 8 -15.02 0.37 8.52
N GLU A 9 -14.51 0.41 7.30
CA GLU A 9 -13.67 1.53 6.84
C GLU A 9 -14.39 2.88 6.87
N THR A 10 -15.68 2.87 6.54
CA THR A 10 -16.53 4.07 6.56
C THR A 10 -16.72 4.65 7.95
N GLU A 11 -16.65 3.82 9.01
CA GLU A 11 -16.74 4.28 10.40
C GLU A 11 -15.44 4.95 10.88
N LEU A 12 -14.29 4.52 10.35
CA LEU A 12 -12.98 5.12 10.66
C LEU A 12 -12.73 6.42 9.89
N GLY A 13 -13.50 6.68 8.84
CA GLY A 13 -13.40 7.88 8.02
C GLY A 13 -12.22 7.86 7.04
N PRO A 14 -12.05 8.95 6.26
CA PRO A 14 -11.23 8.95 5.04
C PRO A 14 -9.71 8.91 5.28
N VAL A 15 -9.27 9.04 6.53
CA VAL A 15 -7.84 9.00 6.90
C VAL A 15 -7.54 7.75 7.70
N ALA A 16 -8.23 7.53 8.82
CA ALA A 16 -7.93 6.41 9.70
C ALA A 16 -8.31 5.06 9.09
N GLY A 17 -9.36 5.00 8.27
CA GLY A 17 -9.75 3.80 7.53
C GLY A 17 -8.66 3.31 6.58
N PRO A 18 -8.29 4.07 5.54
CA PRO A 18 -7.25 3.67 4.60
C PRO A 18 -5.89 3.45 5.28
N ARG A 19 -5.55 4.21 6.33
CA ARG A 19 -4.33 4.00 7.12
C ARG A 19 -4.34 2.64 7.84
N GLN A 20 -5.46 2.25 8.44
CA GLN A 20 -5.59 0.94 9.09
C GLN A 20 -5.54 -0.19 8.07
N ARG A 21 -6.20 -0.01 6.92
CA ARG A 21 -6.16 -0.94 5.78
C ARG A 21 -4.73 -1.15 5.27
N ALA A 22 -3.95 -0.07 5.13
CA ALA A 22 -2.54 -0.15 4.75
C ALA A 22 -1.70 -1.00 5.71
N ARG A 23 -1.91 -0.86 7.02
CA ARG A 23 -1.20 -1.65 8.05
C ARG A 23 -1.56 -3.14 7.98
N LEU A 24 -2.85 -3.45 7.85
CA LEU A 24 -3.33 -4.82 7.68
C LEU A 24 -2.76 -5.47 6.41
N HIS A 25 -2.78 -4.74 5.29
CA HIS A 25 -2.22 -5.23 4.04
C HIS A 25 -0.70 -5.39 4.06
N LEU A 26 0.04 -4.50 4.73
CA LEU A 26 1.49 -4.71 4.91
C LEU A 26 1.77 -6.02 5.64
N ARG A 27 1.11 -6.25 6.78
CA ARG A 27 1.28 -7.49 7.56
C ARG A 27 0.86 -8.73 6.76
N GLY A 28 -0.30 -8.67 6.11
CA GLY A 28 -0.81 -9.75 5.26
C GLY A 28 0.10 -10.06 4.07
N GLY A 29 0.60 -9.03 3.38
CA GLY A 29 1.51 -9.15 2.24
C GLY A 29 2.83 -9.81 2.66
N LYS A 30 3.44 -9.35 3.75
CA LYS A 30 4.65 -9.98 4.32
C LYS A 30 4.43 -11.44 4.69
N ARG A 31 3.26 -11.79 5.26
CA ARG A 31 2.93 -13.19 5.55
C ARG A 31 2.83 -14.03 4.28
N ARG A 32 2.14 -13.56 3.24
CA ARG A 32 1.97 -14.28 1.96
C ARG A 32 3.30 -14.53 1.26
N LEU A 33 4.18 -13.53 1.22
CA LEU A 33 5.53 -13.67 0.66
C LEU A 33 6.34 -14.76 1.39
N ARG A 34 6.29 -14.80 2.73
CA ARG A 34 6.95 -15.86 3.52
C ARG A 34 6.39 -17.26 3.28
N GLN A 35 5.14 -17.37 2.85
CA GLN A 35 4.47 -18.64 2.52
C GLN A 35 4.71 -19.07 1.05
N GLY A 36 5.51 -18.34 0.28
CA GLY A 36 5.71 -18.60 -1.14
C GLY A 36 4.52 -18.19 -2.03
N LYS A 37 3.51 -17.51 -1.46
CA LYS A 37 2.35 -16.99 -2.19
C LYS A 37 2.69 -15.64 -2.83
N THR A 38 3.68 -15.63 -3.71
CA THR A 38 4.32 -14.40 -4.22
C THR A 38 3.32 -13.47 -4.89
N ALA A 39 2.52 -13.96 -5.84
CA ALA A 39 1.52 -13.15 -6.54
C ALA A 39 0.56 -12.44 -5.56
N ALA A 40 -0.05 -13.21 -4.66
CA ALA A 40 -0.97 -12.67 -3.66
C ALA A 40 -0.28 -11.71 -2.69
N GLY A 41 0.98 -11.96 -2.35
CA GLY A 41 1.81 -11.05 -1.55
C GLY A 41 2.02 -9.70 -2.23
N ILE A 42 2.40 -9.69 -3.51
CA ILE A 42 2.60 -8.46 -4.30
C ILE A 42 1.32 -7.64 -4.40
N VAL A 43 0.20 -8.28 -4.77
CA VAL A 43 -1.10 -7.59 -4.86
C VAL A 43 -1.49 -6.99 -3.51
N THR A 44 -1.30 -7.74 -2.41
CA THR A 44 -1.61 -7.21 -1.07
C THR A 44 -0.70 -6.02 -0.72
N LEU A 45 0.59 -6.06 -1.07
CA LEU A 45 1.49 -4.92 -0.83
C LEU A 45 1.14 -3.70 -1.69
N TYR A 46 0.61 -3.91 -2.90
CA TYR A 46 0.11 -2.84 -3.74
C TYR A 46 -1.07 -2.13 -3.07
N ASP A 47 -2.06 -2.89 -2.59
CA ASP A 47 -3.19 -2.36 -1.82
C ASP A 47 -2.74 -1.60 -0.56
N ALA A 48 -1.63 -2.03 0.06
CA ALA A 48 -1.07 -1.33 1.22
C ALA A 48 -0.56 0.07 0.84
N VAL A 49 0.18 0.18 -0.26
CA VAL A 49 0.74 1.45 -0.74
C VAL A 49 -0.37 2.40 -1.18
N THR A 50 -1.34 1.92 -1.97
CA THR A 50 -2.42 2.77 -2.48
C THR A 50 -3.30 3.31 -1.35
N ALA A 51 -3.68 2.46 -0.40
CA ALA A 51 -4.42 2.88 0.80
C ALA A 51 -3.64 3.90 1.64
N ALA A 52 -2.32 3.78 1.74
CA ALA A 52 -1.49 4.75 2.44
C ALA A 52 -1.44 6.11 1.73
N MET A 53 -1.33 6.10 0.39
CA MET A 53 -1.35 7.33 -0.41
C MET A 53 -2.69 8.05 -0.29
N GLU A 54 -3.80 7.31 -0.34
CA GLU A 54 -5.15 7.84 -0.11
C GLU A 54 -5.29 8.47 1.27
N ALA A 55 -4.86 7.77 2.33
CA ALA A 55 -4.88 8.28 3.69
C ALA A 55 -4.11 9.60 3.80
N TYR A 56 -2.93 9.68 3.17
CA TYR A 56 -2.11 10.87 3.18
C TYR A 56 -2.80 12.03 2.46
N ALA A 57 -3.34 11.79 1.26
CA ALA A 57 -4.05 12.81 0.50
C ALA A 57 -5.27 13.36 1.24
N ALA A 58 -6.01 12.49 1.92
CA ALA A 58 -7.18 12.86 2.72
C ALA A 58 -6.83 13.60 4.02
N SER A 59 -5.62 13.41 4.56
CA SER A 59 -5.22 13.97 5.85
C SER A 59 -5.10 15.49 5.86
N GLY A 60 -4.81 16.10 4.71
CA GLY A 60 -4.49 17.52 4.62
C GLY A 60 -3.22 17.95 5.37
N GLU A 61 -2.42 17.00 5.89
CA GLU A 61 -1.22 17.26 6.70
C GLU A 61 -0.19 18.15 5.97
N ARG A 62 -0.15 18.08 4.63
CA ARG A 62 0.63 18.98 3.77
C ARG A 62 -0.16 19.38 2.54
N ARG A 63 0.08 20.61 2.07
CA ARG A 63 -0.47 21.08 0.81
C ARG A 63 0.20 20.37 -0.37
N LEU A 64 -0.52 19.43 -0.98
CA LEU A 64 -0.07 18.77 -2.19
C LEU A 64 0.04 19.77 -3.34
N ARG A 65 1.14 19.68 -4.10
CA ARG A 65 1.39 20.47 -5.31
C ARG A 65 0.68 19.81 -6.48
N THR A 66 -0.62 20.08 -6.63
CA THR A 66 -1.43 19.57 -7.74
C THR A 66 -1.40 20.51 -8.95
N GLY A 67 -1.47 19.93 -10.14
CA GLY A 67 -1.67 20.63 -11.41
C GLY A 67 -3.15 20.71 -11.81
N PRO A 68 -3.49 21.58 -12.78
CA PRO A 68 -4.86 21.66 -13.29
C PRO A 68 -5.34 20.32 -13.88
N GLY A 69 -6.52 19.86 -13.47
CA GLY A 69 -7.15 18.65 -14.02
C GLY A 69 -6.53 17.31 -13.58
N GLU A 70 -5.56 17.30 -12.67
CA GLU A 70 -5.01 16.06 -12.13
C GLU A 70 -6.04 15.30 -11.30
N ASN A 71 -6.28 14.04 -11.65
CA ASN A 71 -7.18 13.15 -10.91
C ASN A 71 -6.42 12.42 -9.80
N LEU A 72 -6.61 12.82 -8.55
CA LEU A 72 -5.97 12.18 -7.39
C LEU A 72 -6.54 10.80 -7.04
N THR A 73 -7.65 10.36 -7.67
CA THR A 73 -8.11 8.98 -7.55
C THR A 73 -7.34 8.01 -8.45
N ASN A 74 -6.51 8.53 -9.37
CA ASN A 74 -5.57 7.71 -10.12
C ASN A 74 -4.26 7.57 -9.33
N GLU A 75 -3.94 6.35 -8.93
CA GLU A 75 -2.82 6.04 -8.04
C GLU A 75 -1.47 6.47 -8.60
N LYS A 76 -1.24 6.31 -9.92
CA LYS A 76 -0.02 6.78 -10.59
C LYS A 76 0.09 8.30 -10.56
N VAL A 77 -1.02 9.00 -10.79
CA VAL A 77 -1.07 10.47 -10.68
C VAL A 77 -0.78 10.89 -9.25
N LEU A 78 -1.44 10.25 -8.27
CA LEU A 78 -1.26 10.54 -6.86
C LEU A 78 0.19 10.32 -6.40
N TYR A 79 0.82 9.20 -6.78
CA TYR A 79 2.23 8.94 -6.50
C TYR A 79 3.13 10.08 -7.01
N ARG A 80 2.96 10.47 -8.29
CA ARG A 80 3.73 11.58 -8.88
C ARG A 80 3.50 12.91 -8.15
N VAL A 81 2.26 13.19 -7.74
CA VAL A 81 1.92 14.37 -6.94
C VAL A 81 2.65 14.34 -5.59
N LEU A 82 2.69 13.19 -4.92
CA LEU A 82 3.36 13.03 -3.62
C LEU A 82 4.88 13.21 -3.74
N VAL A 83 5.50 12.68 -4.80
CA VAL A 83 6.93 12.91 -5.10
C VAL A 83 7.20 14.39 -5.39
N ARG A 84 6.40 15.00 -6.27
CA ARG A 84 6.53 16.44 -6.62
C ARG A 84 6.33 17.36 -5.42
N SER A 85 5.53 16.92 -4.46
CA SER A 85 5.27 17.62 -3.19
C SER A 85 6.34 17.36 -2.12
N ALA A 86 7.38 16.59 -2.44
CA ALA A 86 8.43 16.15 -1.51
C ALA A 86 7.88 15.44 -0.26
N VAL A 87 6.74 14.75 -0.41
CA VAL A 87 6.22 13.80 0.57
C VAL A 87 6.94 12.46 0.40
N LEU A 88 7.13 12.06 -0.85
CA LEU A 88 7.93 10.90 -1.24
C LEU A 88 9.23 11.37 -1.89
N ASP A 89 10.31 10.61 -1.67
CA ASP A 89 11.65 10.90 -2.20
C ASP A 89 11.84 10.49 -3.66
N GLY A 90 10.88 9.78 -4.25
CA GLY A 90 10.89 9.34 -5.65
C GLY A 90 11.88 8.22 -5.96
N ARG A 91 12.45 7.55 -4.94
CA ARG A 91 13.39 6.43 -5.15
C ARG A 91 12.69 5.11 -5.46
N PHE A 92 11.42 4.99 -5.10
CA PHE A 92 10.62 3.81 -5.37
C PHE A 92 10.07 3.86 -6.80
N ASP A 93 10.38 2.85 -7.61
CA ASP A 93 9.86 2.74 -8.98
C ASP A 93 8.41 2.23 -8.97
N PHE A 94 7.47 3.16 -8.78
CA PHE A 94 6.05 2.84 -8.68
C PHE A 94 5.49 2.28 -9.99
N ASP A 95 5.94 2.75 -11.15
CA ASP A 95 5.47 2.26 -12.45
C ASP A 95 5.90 0.80 -12.68
N ARG A 96 7.12 0.45 -12.29
CA ARG A 96 7.57 -0.96 -12.31
C ARG A 96 6.81 -1.82 -11.30
N PHE A 97 6.49 -1.29 -10.12
CA PHE A 97 5.72 -2.01 -9.11
C PHE A 97 4.26 -2.25 -9.54
N ASP A 98 3.65 -1.28 -10.20
CA ASP A 98 2.33 -1.40 -10.80
C ASP A 98 2.31 -2.49 -11.90
N LEU A 99 3.27 -2.47 -12.83
CA LEU A 99 3.41 -3.52 -13.85
C LEU A 99 3.64 -4.91 -13.22
N LEU A 100 4.42 -4.98 -12.14
CA LEU A 100 4.63 -6.24 -11.41
C LEU A 100 3.33 -6.75 -10.79
N THR A 101 2.49 -5.85 -10.29
CA THR A 101 1.16 -6.17 -9.75
C THR A 101 0.21 -6.66 -10.85
N GLU A 102 0.20 -6.03 -12.02
CA GLU A 102 -0.58 -6.51 -13.18
C GLU A 102 -0.18 -7.93 -13.59
N LYS A 103 1.12 -8.23 -13.60
CA LYS A 103 1.63 -9.60 -13.83
C LYS A 103 1.23 -10.58 -12.74
N ALA A 104 1.25 -10.15 -11.47
CA ALA A 104 0.78 -10.97 -10.37
C ALA A 104 -0.71 -11.31 -10.49
N LEU A 105 -1.54 -10.35 -10.93
CA LEU A 105 -2.99 -10.53 -11.12
C LEU A 105 -3.32 -11.46 -12.30
N SER A 106 -2.52 -11.41 -13.37
CA SER A 106 -2.67 -12.29 -14.54
C SER A 106 -2.07 -13.69 -14.35
N GLY A 107 -1.35 -13.93 -13.25
CA GLY A 107 -0.67 -15.21 -12.99
C GLY A 107 0.63 -15.40 -13.75
N GLU A 108 1.18 -14.33 -14.35
CA GLU A 108 2.39 -14.34 -15.19
C GLU A 108 3.68 -14.09 -14.40
N ILE A 109 3.63 -14.19 -13.07
CA ILE A 109 4.78 -13.89 -12.21
C ILE A 109 5.62 -15.14 -11.97
N GLU A 110 6.85 -15.13 -12.46
CA GLU A 110 7.86 -16.14 -12.14
C GLU A 110 8.41 -15.93 -10.72
N PRO A 111 8.98 -16.97 -10.08
CA PRO A 111 9.69 -16.80 -8.81
C PRO A 111 10.83 -15.78 -8.94
N PHE A 112 10.89 -14.82 -8.01
CA PHE A 112 11.94 -13.80 -7.96
C PHE A 112 12.26 -13.40 -6.51
N ASP A 113 13.38 -12.70 -6.32
CA ASP A 113 13.70 -12.09 -5.04
C ASP A 113 12.82 -10.86 -4.79
N TYR A 114 11.84 -11.01 -3.90
CA TYR A 114 10.93 -9.93 -3.51
C TYR A 114 11.53 -8.97 -2.47
N GLY A 115 12.72 -9.26 -1.92
CA GLY A 115 13.36 -8.46 -0.87
C GLY A 115 13.47 -6.98 -1.22
N PRO A 116 14.00 -6.61 -2.41
CA PRO A 116 14.08 -5.22 -2.85
C PRO A 116 12.70 -4.54 -2.99
N VAL A 117 11.68 -5.27 -3.46
CA VAL A 117 10.32 -4.74 -3.60
C VAL A 117 9.72 -4.46 -2.22
N LEU A 118 9.85 -5.40 -1.28
CA LEU A 118 9.34 -5.23 0.08
C LEU A 118 10.03 -4.05 0.79
N ALA A 119 11.35 -3.91 0.66
CA ALA A 119 12.08 -2.78 1.24
C ALA A 119 11.63 -1.44 0.66
N GLY A 120 11.36 -1.40 -0.65
CA GLY A 120 10.80 -0.22 -1.32
C GLY A 120 9.40 0.15 -0.80
N VAL A 121 8.52 -0.84 -0.66
CA VAL A 121 7.18 -0.67 -0.08
C VAL A 121 7.25 -0.16 1.36
N GLU A 122 8.08 -0.76 2.21
CA GLU A 122 8.26 -0.31 3.61
C GLU A 122 8.83 1.10 3.69
N SER A 123 9.73 1.48 2.78
CA SER A 123 10.22 2.86 2.67
C SER A 123 9.10 3.85 2.36
N VAL A 124 8.25 3.56 1.36
CA VAL A 124 7.10 4.41 1.01
C VAL A 124 6.13 4.53 2.18
N LEU A 125 5.78 3.42 2.83
CA LEU A 125 4.87 3.40 3.99
C LEU A 125 5.44 4.16 5.20
N THR A 126 6.76 4.18 5.38
CA THR A 126 7.43 4.99 6.40
C THR A 126 7.31 6.48 6.08
N GLN A 127 7.58 6.87 4.83
CA GLN A 127 7.46 8.26 4.37
C GLN A 127 6.03 8.80 4.48
N LEU A 128 5.02 7.94 4.30
CA LEU A 128 3.59 8.27 4.46
C LEU A 128 3.09 8.20 5.92
N GLY A 129 3.97 7.91 6.89
CA GLY A 129 3.61 7.87 8.32
C GLY A 129 2.75 6.68 8.72
N VAL A 130 2.73 5.60 7.93
CA VAL A 130 2.04 4.35 8.27
C VAL A 130 2.89 3.51 9.22
N ILE A 131 4.20 3.45 8.96
CA ILE A 131 5.23 2.77 9.76
C ILE A 131 6.00 3.84 10.57
N PRO A 132 6.38 3.56 11.83
CA PRO A 132 6.16 2.32 12.58
C PRO A 132 4.73 2.15 13.12
N PHE A 133 4.33 0.90 13.36
CA PHE A 133 3.12 0.55 14.12
C PHE A 133 3.32 -0.76 14.88
N ASP A 134 2.50 -1.00 15.90
CA ASP A 134 2.48 -2.26 16.65
C ASP A 134 1.58 -3.29 15.94
N GLU A 135 2.18 -4.33 15.36
CA GLU A 135 1.46 -5.42 14.71
C GLU A 135 0.52 -6.19 15.67
N GLY A 136 0.80 -6.16 16.98
CA GLY A 136 -0.01 -6.80 18.01
C GLY A 136 -1.33 -6.07 18.30
N GLN A 137 -1.44 -4.78 17.97
CA GLN A 137 -2.66 -3.99 18.10
C GLN A 137 -3.59 -4.13 16.89
N LEU A 138 -3.12 -4.74 15.80
CA LEU A 138 -3.96 -4.99 14.64
C LEU A 138 -4.91 -6.16 14.91
N PRO A 139 -6.17 -6.10 14.45
CA PRO A 139 -7.12 -7.21 14.53
C PRO A 139 -6.49 -8.52 14.06
N ARG A 140 -6.78 -9.64 14.75
CA ARG A 140 -6.24 -10.94 14.35
C ARG A 140 -6.79 -11.33 12.98
N GLU A 141 -5.88 -11.63 12.05
CA GLU A 141 -6.27 -12.20 10.76
C GLU A 141 -6.57 -13.70 10.94
N ASP A 142 -7.63 -14.20 10.32
CA ASP A 142 -7.90 -15.63 10.31
C ASP A 142 -6.77 -16.34 9.53
N PRO A 143 -6.08 -17.33 10.12
CA PRO A 143 -5.03 -18.09 9.43
C PRO A 143 -5.48 -18.74 8.12
N LYS A 144 -6.79 -18.94 7.94
CA LYS A 144 -7.39 -19.53 6.73
C LYS A 144 -7.62 -18.51 5.62
N THR A 145 -7.48 -17.20 5.88
CA THR A 145 -7.64 -16.17 4.86
C THR A 145 -6.40 -16.16 3.95
N PHE A 146 -6.60 -16.67 2.72
CA PHE A 146 -5.65 -16.98 1.64
C PHE A 146 -4.34 -16.20 1.61
#